data_AF-A0A3P6URB7-F1
#
_entry.id   AF-A0A3P6URB7-F1
#
_cell.length_a   1.000
_cell.length_b   1.000
_cell.length_c   1.000
_cell.angle_alpha   90.00
_cell.angle_beta   90.00
_cell.angle_gamma   90.00
#
_symmetry.space_group_name_H-M   'P 1'
#
loop_
_entity.id
_entity.type
_entity.pdbx_description
1 polymer ?
#
loop_
_entity_poly.entity_id
_entity_poly.type
_entity_poly.pdbx_seq_one_letter_code
_entity_poly.pdbx_strand_id
1 'polypeptide(L)'
;MPVIVVPESYDGPEMYLNARCGDEVADRALMEQFNIKLDSRRMMPMSTRDVEEIANFGRYGGYVTSRTLQDWVVSRQRAWGTPIPMILSADGKTAVPLTDEQLPLLQGQAPGTKVACDRG
;
A
#
# COMPACT_ATOMS: atom_id res chain seq x y z
N MET A 1 -12.78 -7.76 -5.74
CA MET A 1 -12.29 -7.33 -4.43
C MET A 1 -12.18 -5.82 -4.47
N PRO A 2 -13.03 -5.07 -3.76
CA PRO A 2 -12.95 -3.61 -3.78
C PRO A 2 -11.64 -3.18 -3.10
N VAL A 3 -10.86 -2.36 -3.80
CA VAL A 3 -9.69 -1.68 -3.23
C VAL A 3 -10.20 -0.39 -2.58
N ILE A 4 -10.02 -0.27 -1.27
CA ILE A 4 -10.38 0.95 -0.53
C ILE A 4 -9.09 1.76 -0.39
N VAL A 5 -9.06 2.95 -1.01
CA VAL A 5 -7.96 3.90 -0.82
C VAL A 5 -8.25 4.69 0.45
N VAL A 6 -7.33 4.62 1.40
CA VAL A 6 -7.40 5.34 2.66
C VAL A 6 -6.45 6.54 2.57
N PRO A 7 -6.89 7.77 2.93
CA PRO A 7 -6.05 8.96 2.89
C PRO A 7 -4.88 8.88 3.88
N GLU A 8 -3.77 9.55 3.58
CA GLU A 8 -2.57 9.57 4.45
C GLU A 8 -2.82 10.12 5.86
N SER A 9 -3.88 10.90 6.04
CA SER A 9 -4.29 11.50 7.31
C SER A 9 -5.25 10.61 8.12
N TYR A 10 -5.34 9.32 7.84
CA TYR A 10 -6.25 8.41 8.53
C TYR A 10 -5.73 8.05 9.92
N ASP A 11 -6.46 8.50 10.95
CA ASP A 11 -6.19 8.27 12.37
C ASP A 11 -7.10 7.18 12.97
N GLY A 12 -7.54 6.23 12.13
CA GLY A 12 -8.42 5.16 12.56
C GLY A 12 -7.67 3.92 13.05
N PRO A 13 -8.39 2.82 13.34
CA PRO A 13 -7.79 1.59 13.86
C PRO A 13 -6.68 1.02 12.97
N GLU A 14 -5.73 0.32 13.60
CA GLU A 14 -4.59 -0.31 12.92
C GLU A 14 -5.06 -1.25 11.79
N MET A 15 -4.45 -1.09 10.62
CA MET A 15 -4.75 -1.87 9.42
C MET A 15 -3.86 -3.11 9.39
N TYR A 16 -4.41 -4.27 9.06
CA TYR A 16 -3.61 -5.48 8.82
C TYR A 16 -3.63 -5.84 7.35
N LEU A 17 -2.47 -5.93 6.70
CA LEU A 17 -2.33 -6.19 5.25
C LEU A 17 -3.17 -5.21 4.38
N ASN A 18 -3.20 -3.93 4.75
CA ASN A 18 -4.02 -2.88 4.11
C ASN A 18 -5.54 -3.14 4.15
N ALA A 19 -6.01 -4.05 5.00
CA ALA A 19 -7.43 -4.21 5.31
C ALA A 19 -7.71 -3.57 6.67
N ARG A 20 -8.81 -2.80 6.76
CA ARG A 20 -9.30 -2.28 8.03
C ARG A 20 -9.94 -3.41 8.80
N CYS A 21 -9.38 -3.75 9.96
CA CYS A 21 -10.08 -4.60 10.93
C CYS A 21 -11.25 -3.79 11.49
N GLY A 22 -12.46 -4.37 11.45
CA GLY A 22 -13.67 -3.68 11.92
C GLY A 22 -13.56 -3.29 13.40
N ASP A 23 -14.08 -2.11 13.74
CA ASP A 23 -14.14 -1.56 15.09
C ASP A 23 -15.58 -1.22 15.42
N GLU A 24 -16.14 -1.81 16.48
CA GLU A 24 -17.54 -1.61 16.89
C GLU A 24 -17.88 -0.14 17.21
N VAL A 25 -16.89 0.65 17.65
CA VAL A 25 -17.11 2.07 17.97
C VAL A 25 -17.15 2.89 16.69
N ALA A 26 -16.16 2.71 15.81
CA ALA A 26 -16.09 3.42 14.54
C ALA A 26 -17.18 2.98 13.54
N ASP A 27 -17.60 1.71 13.58
CA ASP A 27 -18.46 1.09 12.55
C ASP A 27 -19.93 1.13 12.88
N ARG A 28 -20.32 1.65 14.05
CA ARG A 28 -21.73 1.70 14.48
C ARG A 28 -22.64 2.36 13.46
N ALA A 29 -22.22 3.51 12.92
CA ALA A 29 -23.01 4.23 11.93
C ALA A 29 -23.21 3.43 10.63
N LEU A 30 -22.18 2.71 10.19
CA LEU A 30 -22.26 1.83 9.02
C LEU A 30 -23.14 0.61 9.30
N MET A 31 -23.03 0.02 10.49
CA MET A 31 -23.85 -1.12 10.89
C MET A 31 -25.34 -0.78 10.89
N GLU A 32 -25.71 0.40 11.40
CA GLU A 32 -27.08 0.90 11.36
C GLU A 32 -27.56 1.16 9.93
N GLN A 33 -26.74 1.86 9.13
CA GLN A 33 -27.08 2.20 7.75
C GLN A 33 -27.33 0.96 6.88
N PHE A 34 -26.52 -0.08 7.03
CA PHE A 34 -26.59 -1.30 6.22
C PHE A 34 -27.38 -2.43 6.91
N ASN A 35 -28.00 -2.17 8.06
CA ASN A 35 -28.77 -3.14 8.84
C ASN A 35 -27.97 -4.44 9.15
N ILE A 36 -26.69 -4.28 9.47
CA ILE A 36 -25.78 -5.38 9.80
C ILE A 36 -25.97 -5.70 11.28
N LYS A 37 -26.40 -6.93 11.59
CA LYS A 37 -26.51 -7.40 12.98
C LYS A 37 -25.13 -7.73 13.54
N LEU A 38 -24.77 -7.09 14.65
CA LEU A 38 -23.56 -7.46 15.40
C LEU A 38 -23.72 -8.87 15.95
N ASP A 39 -22.83 -9.78 15.59
CA ASP A 39 -22.80 -11.11 16.17
C ASP A 39 -22.12 -11.03 17.54
N SER A 40 -22.90 -11.14 18.62
CA SER A 40 -22.41 -11.06 20.00
C SER A 40 -21.60 -12.28 20.43
N ARG A 41 -21.34 -13.24 19.54
CA ARG A 41 -20.30 -14.25 19.75
C ARG A 41 -18.99 -13.49 19.93
N ARG A 42 -18.61 -13.28 21.19
CA ARG A 42 -17.30 -12.76 21.59
C ARG A 42 -16.29 -13.37 20.63
N MET A 43 -15.59 -12.55 19.85
CA MET A 43 -14.44 -13.04 19.12
C MET A 43 -13.59 -13.73 20.16
N MET A 44 -13.47 -15.06 20.07
CA MET A 44 -12.54 -15.76 20.94
C MET A 44 -11.21 -15.06 20.71
N PRO A 45 -10.49 -14.65 21.77
CA PRO A 45 -9.16 -14.09 21.59
C PRO A 45 -8.31 -15.20 20.98
N MET A 46 -8.22 -15.18 19.66
CA MET A 46 -7.41 -16.10 18.89
C MET A 46 -6.02 -15.51 18.83
N SER A 47 -5.04 -16.32 19.17
CA SER A 47 -3.67 -15.99 18.84
C SER A 47 -3.51 -16.00 17.32
N THR A 48 -2.49 -15.31 16.80
CA THR A 48 -2.15 -15.35 15.36
C THR A 48 -2.03 -16.78 14.83
N ARG A 49 -1.52 -17.71 15.66
CA ARG A 49 -1.40 -19.13 15.32
C ARG A 49 -2.76 -19.81 15.13
N ASP A 50 -3.72 -19.52 16.01
CA ASP A 50 -5.06 -20.10 15.89
C ASP A 50 -5.75 -19.64 14.61
N VAL A 51 -5.55 -18.37 14.22
CA VAL A 51 -6.04 -17.82 12.96
C VAL A 51 -5.40 -18.51 11.75
N GLU A 52 -4.09 -18.72 11.78
CA GLU A 52 -3.35 -19.45 10.74
C GLU A 52 -3.82 -20.91 10.61
N GLU A 53 -4.03 -21.60 11.73
CA GLU A 53 -4.51 -22.99 11.75
C GLU A 53 -5.93 -23.10 11.20
N ILE A 54 -6.85 -22.23 11.61
CA ILE A 54 -8.22 -22.18 11.09
C ILE A 54 -8.21 -21.86 9.60
N ALA A 55 -7.38 -20.92 9.17
CA ALA A 55 -7.23 -20.57 7.76
C ALA A 55 -6.71 -21.76 6.95
N ASN A 56 -5.68 -22.46 7.44
CA ASN A 56 -5.13 -23.63 6.78
C ASN A 56 -6.13 -24.80 6.74
N PHE A 57 -6.80 -25.09 7.86
CA PHE A 57 -7.82 -26.14 7.97
C PHE A 57 -9.00 -25.88 7.04
N GLY A 58 -9.52 -24.66 7.05
CA GLY A 58 -10.63 -24.25 6.19
C GLY A 58 -10.24 -23.99 4.74
N ARG A 59 -8.95 -24.09 4.40
CA ARG A 59 -8.38 -23.62 3.12
C ARG A 59 -8.82 -22.18 2.79
N TYR A 60 -8.95 -21.35 3.81
CA TYR A 60 -9.22 -19.93 3.69
C TYR A 60 -7.92 -19.21 3.34
N GLY A 61 -7.78 -18.87 2.07
CA GLY A 61 -6.56 -18.27 1.52
C GLY A 61 -6.36 -18.69 0.06
N GLY A 62 -5.72 -17.84 -0.72
CA GLY A 62 -5.31 -18.19 -2.08
C GLY A 62 -4.04 -19.03 -2.07
N TYR A 63 -3.69 -19.62 -3.22
CA TYR A 63 -2.32 -20.09 -3.43
C TYR A 63 -1.35 -18.92 -3.16
N VAL A 64 -0.23 -19.21 -2.49
CA VAL A 64 0.94 -18.33 -2.51
C VAL A 64 1.16 -17.95 -3.97
N THR A 65 1.08 -16.65 -4.25
CA THR A 65 1.14 -15.95 -5.54
C THR A 65 1.76 -16.74 -6.71
N SER A 66 1.23 -16.54 -7.92
CA SER A 66 1.72 -17.19 -9.15
C SER A 66 3.25 -17.23 -9.24
N ARG A 67 3.83 -18.44 -9.26
CA ARG A 67 5.29 -18.65 -9.40
C ARG A 67 5.85 -18.17 -10.74
N THR A 68 4.98 -17.95 -11.73
CA THR A 68 5.37 -17.61 -13.10
C THR A 68 5.21 -16.12 -13.40
N LEU A 69 4.47 -15.37 -12.57
CA LEU A 69 4.25 -13.96 -12.80
C LEU A 69 5.45 -13.20 -12.24
N GLN A 70 6.22 -12.57 -13.14
CA GLN A 70 7.37 -11.77 -12.78
C GLN A 70 6.99 -10.29 -12.77
N ASP A 71 7.69 -9.51 -11.94
CA ASP A 71 7.51 -8.07 -11.90
C ASP A 71 7.87 -7.42 -13.25
N TRP A 72 7.19 -6.34 -13.57
CA TRP A 72 7.43 -5.61 -14.80
C TRP A 72 8.69 -4.75 -14.66
N VAL A 73 9.75 -5.13 -15.35
CA VAL A 73 10.94 -4.29 -15.49
C VAL A 73 10.61 -3.12 -16.43
N VAL A 74 10.42 -1.93 -15.86
CA VAL A 74 10.11 -0.69 -16.61
C VAL A 74 11.34 0.18 -16.88
N SER A 75 12.39 0.09 -16.06
CA SER A 75 13.60 0.91 -16.19
C SER A 75 14.47 0.51 -17.38
N ARG A 76 15.07 1.47 -18.07
CA ARG A 76 15.92 1.24 -19.25
C ARG A 76 17.12 2.19 -19.25
N GLN A 77 18.29 1.68 -19.60
CA GLN A 77 19.50 2.49 -19.83
C GLN A 77 19.51 3.04 -21.27
N ARG A 78 18.57 3.94 -21.59
CA ARG A 78 18.43 4.53 -22.93
C ARG A 78 18.24 6.05 -22.81
N ALA A 79 18.83 6.80 -23.73
CA ALA A 79 18.66 8.26 -23.77
C ALA A 79 17.29 8.69 -24.31
N TRP A 80 16.67 7.87 -25.18
CA TRP A 80 15.36 8.16 -25.79
C TRP A 80 14.24 7.36 -25.11
N GLY A 81 13.53 8.02 -24.18
CA GLY A 81 12.42 7.45 -23.41
C GLY A 81 11.98 8.40 -22.29
N THR A 82 10.82 8.18 -21.69
CA THR A 82 10.30 9.03 -20.62
C THR A 82 11.21 8.93 -19.38
N PRO A 83 11.75 10.04 -18.85
CA PRO A 83 12.53 10.03 -17.61
C PRO A 83 11.71 9.49 -16.44
N ILE A 84 12.33 8.68 -15.57
CA ILE A 84 11.70 8.17 -14.35
C ILE A 84 11.70 9.30 -13.30
N PRO A 85 10.54 9.72 -12.77
CA PRO A 85 10.43 10.90 -11.91
C PRO A 85 10.83 10.60 -10.44
N MET A 86 12.05 10.12 -10.25
CA MET A 86 12.63 9.83 -8.93
C MET A 86 13.91 10.64 -8.73
N ILE A 87 14.06 11.26 -7.55
CA ILE A 87 15.30 11.91 -7.11
C ILE A 87 16.03 10.98 -6.15
N LEU A 88 17.35 10.96 -6.25
CA LEU A 88 18.24 10.27 -5.31
C LEU A 88 18.87 11.27 -4.35
N SER A 89 19.00 10.89 -3.08
CA SER A 89 19.79 11.64 -2.10
C SER A 89 21.24 11.77 -2.55
N ALA A 90 21.97 12.74 -1.99
CA ALA A 90 23.36 13.00 -2.36
C ALA A 90 24.29 11.80 -2.11
N ASP A 91 23.95 10.93 -1.14
CA ASP A 91 24.66 9.68 -0.85
C ASP A 91 24.10 8.46 -1.61
N GLY A 92 23.06 8.65 -2.42
CA GLY A 92 22.44 7.63 -3.26
C GLY A 92 21.63 6.56 -2.51
N LYS A 93 21.37 6.75 -1.21
CA LYS A 93 20.68 5.74 -0.37
C LYS A 93 19.17 5.89 -0.34
N THR A 94 18.66 7.08 -0.55
CA THR A 94 17.23 7.38 -0.48
C THR A 94 16.74 7.78 -1.85
N ALA A 95 15.64 7.17 -2.30
CA ALA A 95 14.94 7.53 -3.51
C ALA A 95 13.56 8.10 -3.15
N VAL A 96 13.25 9.29 -3.64
CA VAL A 96 11.98 9.98 -3.36
C VAL A 96 11.33 10.38 -4.69
N PRO A 97 10.01 10.20 -4.86
CA PRO A 97 9.33 10.67 -6.06
C PRO A 97 9.35 12.19 -6.15
N LEU A 98 9.39 12.71 -7.38
CA LEU A 98 9.11 14.11 -7.64
C LEU A 98 7.71 14.48 -7.16
N THR A 99 7.54 15.74 -6.78
CA THR A 99 6.22 16.33 -6.50
C THR A 99 5.43 16.52 -7.81
N ASP A 100 4.10 16.58 -7.71
CA ASP A 100 3.24 16.75 -8.88
C ASP A 100 3.52 18.08 -9.61
N GLU A 101 3.90 19.12 -8.87
CA GLU A 101 4.27 20.43 -9.41
C GLU A 101 5.57 20.42 -10.21
N GLN A 102 6.43 19.42 -9.99
CA GLN A 102 7.68 19.23 -10.71
C GLN A 102 7.52 18.37 -11.98
N LEU A 103 6.33 17.82 -12.22
CA LEU A 103 6.01 17.08 -13.43
C LEU A 103 5.54 18.03 -14.55
N PRO A 104 5.82 17.72 -15.83
CA PRO A 104 6.54 16.55 -16.33
C PRO A 104 8.07 16.73 -16.27
N LEU A 105 8.78 15.62 -16.02
CA LEU A 105 10.24 15.60 -16.16
C LEU A 105 10.61 15.52 -17.64
N LEU A 106 11.08 16.65 -18.20
CA LEU A 106 11.43 16.76 -19.62
C LEU A 106 12.79 16.10 -19.93
N GLN A 107 12.90 15.51 -21.12
CA GLN A 107 14.16 14.98 -21.64
C GLN A 107 15.17 16.12 -21.90
N GLY A 108 16.46 15.84 -21.70
CA GLY A 108 17.55 16.76 -22.04
C GLY A 108 18.11 17.59 -20.88
N GLN A 109 17.63 17.38 -19.65
CA GLN A 109 18.31 17.93 -18.47
C GLN A 109 19.71 17.32 -18.31
N ALA A 110 20.67 18.14 -17.90
CA ALA A 110 22.03 17.69 -17.67
C ALA A 110 22.06 16.62 -16.56
N PRO A 111 22.70 15.46 -16.80
CA PRO A 111 22.82 14.42 -15.78
C PRO A 111 23.57 14.95 -14.56
N GLY A 112 23.09 14.61 -13.36
CA GLY A 112 23.68 15.05 -12.09
C GLY A 112 23.27 16.45 -11.64
N THR A 113 22.29 17.08 -12.30
CA THR A 113 21.69 18.33 -11.80
C THR A 113 21.03 18.08 -10.45
N LYS A 114 21.47 18.80 -9.42
CA LYS A 114 20.90 18.71 -8.07
C LYS A 114 19.58 19.48 -8.03
N VAL A 115 18.55 18.86 -7.46
CA VAL A 115 17.23 19.47 -7.24
C VAL A 115 17.04 19.63 -5.73
N ALA A 116 16.45 20.75 -5.31
CA ALA A 116 16.06 20.93 -3.92
C ALA A 116 14.99 19.89 -3.56
N CYS A 117 15.21 19.16 -2.48
CA CYS A 117 14.29 18.19 -1.92
C CYS A 117 14.19 18.48 -0.42
N ASP A 118 12.99 18.78 0.04
CA ASP A 118 12.62 19.01 1.43
C ASP A 118 12.34 17.70 2.19
N ARG A 119 12.18 16.60 1.46
CA ARG A 119 12.04 15.24 1.98
C ARG A 119 13.43 14.61 2.10
N GLY A 120 13.97 14.54 3.31
CA GLY A 120 15.29 13.98 3.62
C GLY A 120 15.38 13.43 5.02
#